data_AF-A0A378FUT8-F1
#
_entry.id   AF-A0A378FUT8-F1
#
_cell.length_a   1.000
_cell.length_b   1.000
_cell.length_c   1.000
_cell.angle_alpha   90.00
_cell.angle_beta   90.00
_cell.angle_gamma   90.00
#
_symmetry.space_group_name_H-M   'P 1'
#
loop_
_entity.id
_entity.type
_entity.pdbx_description
1 polymer ?
#
loop_
_entity_poly.entity_id
_entity_poly.type
_entity_poly.pdbx_seq_one_letter_code
_entity_poly.pdbx_strand_id
1 'polypeptide(L)'
;MLNGSPKAGEEDCVLALEDVGNPHNLGAIMRSCAHFGVKGVVVQDAGVLESRAAIRTAEGGAEHVEPITGDSFIDTPRSVPQSGLRDCLNVQP
;
A
#
# COMPACT_ATOMS: atom_id res chain seq x y z
N MET A 1 3.81 10.58 16.43
CA MET A 1 4.53 9.34 16.78
C MET A 1 4.09 8.29 15.77
N LEU A 2 4.90 7.99 14.77
CA LEU A 2 4.56 6.98 13.75
C LEU A 2 4.89 5.61 14.33
N ASN A 3 3.86 4.80 14.61
CA ASN A 3 4.02 3.45 15.14
C ASN A 3 4.37 2.48 14.00
N GLY A 4 5.63 2.05 13.96
CA GLY A 4 6.14 1.06 13.01
C GLY A 4 6.96 1.70 11.90
N SER A 5 8.28 1.56 12.00
CA SER A 5 9.17 1.87 10.88
C SER A 5 8.80 0.96 9.69
N PRO A 6 8.45 1.50 8.50
CA PRO A 6 8.12 0.70 7.34
C PRO A 6 9.31 -0.18 6.96
N LYS A 7 9.06 -1.47 6.72
CA LYS A 7 10.05 -2.47 6.31
C LYS A 7 10.53 -2.31 4.85
N ALA A 8 10.42 -1.13 4.27
CA ALA A 8 10.86 -0.85 2.90
C ALA A 8 12.33 -0.38 2.94
N GLY A 9 13.23 -1.17 2.36
CA GLY A 9 14.62 -0.84 2.10
C GLY A 9 14.81 0.15 0.95
N GLU A 10 16.05 0.54 0.70
CA GLU A 10 16.42 1.64 -0.22
C GLU A 10 16.05 1.36 -1.70
N GLU A 11 15.79 0.12 -2.08
CA GLU A 11 15.38 -0.32 -3.42
C GLU A 11 13.91 -0.75 -3.52
N ASP A 12 13.15 -0.66 -2.42
CA ASP A 12 11.80 -1.20 -2.34
C ASP A 12 10.75 -0.26 -2.93
N CYS A 13 9.86 -0.81 -3.77
CA CYS A 13 8.75 -0.07 -4.32
C CYS A 13 7.60 0.03 -3.31
N VAL A 14 7.08 1.24 -3.13
CA VAL A 14 5.90 1.56 -2.32
C VAL A 14 4.84 2.23 -3.18
N LEU A 15 3.58 1.82 -3.02
CA LEU A 15 2.45 2.36 -3.77
C LEU A 15 1.58 3.19 -2.84
N ALA A 16 1.32 4.45 -3.18
CA ALA A 16 0.43 5.30 -2.41
C ALA A 16 -0.97 5.33 -3.04
N LEU A 17 -1.99 4.90 -2.29
CA LEU A 17 -3.39 4.92 -2.71
C LEU A 17 -4.18 5.96 -1.92
N GLU A 18 -4.70 6.94 -2.65
CA GLU A 18 -5.68 7.90 -2.14
C GLU A 18 -7.08 7.50 -2.63
N ASP A 19 -8.09 7.68 -1.78
CA ASP A 19 -9.52 7.52 -2.11
C ASP A 19 -9.97 6.14 -2.64
N VAL A 20 -9.16 5.09 -2.47
CA VAL A 20 -9.55 3.71 -2.80
C VAL A 20 -10.27 3.06 -1.62
N GLY A 21 -11.57 3.31 -1.48
CA GLY A 21 -12.38 2.75 -0.39
C GLY A 21 -12.98 1.36 -0.65
N ASN A 22 -12.94 0.84 -1.87
CA ASN A 22 -13.56 -0.44 -2.23
C ASN A 22 -12.62 -1.63 -1.93
N PRO A 23 -12.99 -2.54 -1.01
CA PRO A 23 -12.19 -3.71 -0.67
C PRO A 23 -11.79 -4.59 -1.86
N HIS A 24 -12.64 -4.72 -2.87
CA HIS A 24 -12.35 -5.55 -4.05
C HIS A 24 -11.23 -4.94 -4.90
N ASN A 25 -11.25 -3.62 -5.08
CA ASN A 25 -10.20 -2.91 -5.81
C ASN A 25 -8.87 -3.02 -5.06
N LEU A 26 -8.90 -2.81 -3.73
CA LEU A 26 -7.73 -2.99 -2.88
C LEU A 26 -7.16 -4.41 -2.96
N GLY A 27 -8.02 -5.43 -2.94
CA GLY A 27 -7.58 -6.81 -3.12
C GLY A 27 -6.92 -7.06 -4.48
N ALA A 28 -7.48 -6.51 -5.56
CA ALA A 28 -6.89 -6.63 -6.90
C ALA A 28 -5.53 -5.91 -6.98
N ILE A 29 -5.42 -4.72 -6.38
CA ILE A 29 -4.17 -3.97 -6.31
C ILE A 29 -3.13 -4.74 -5.49
N MET A 30 -3.48 -5.26 -4.30
CA MET A 30 -2.58 -6.09 -3.48
C MET A 30 -2.04 -7.31 -4.24
N ARG A 31 -2.91 -7.99 -5.00
CA ARG A 31 -2.50 -9.10 -5.86
C ARG A 31 -1.47 -8.68 -6.90
N SER A 32 -1.68 -7.56 -7.57
CA SER A 32 -0.72 -7.00 -8.53
C SER A 32 0.58 -6.56 -7.86
N CYS A 33 0.50 -5.88 -6.72
CA CYS A 33 1.64 -5.44 -5.92
C CYS A 33 2.53 -6.62 -5.53
N ALA A 34 1.95 -7.71 -5.03
CA ALA A 34 2.67 -8.93 -4.69
C ALA A 34 3.38 -9.56 -5.89
N HIS A 35 2.76 -9.52 -7.07
CA HIS A 35 3.36 -10.04 -8.30
C HIS A 35 4.57 -9.21 -8.78
N PHE A 36 4.49 -7.89 -8.67
CA PHE A 36 5.55 -6.98 -9.12
C PHE A 36 6.60 -6.65 -8.06
N GLY A 37 6.47 -7.19 -6.84
CA GLY A 37 7.43 -6.99 -5.75
C GLY A 37 7.30 -5.64 -5.02
N VAL A 38 6.15 -4.98 -5.11
CA VAL A 38 5.82 -3.81 -4.29
C VAL A 38 5.72 -4.25 -2.83
N LYS A 39 6.52 -3.65 -1.94
CA LYS A 39 6.64 -4.08 -0.54
C LYS A 39 5.66 -3.41 0.41
N GLY A 40 5.16 -2.24 0.05
CA GLY A 40 4.22 -1.53 0.89
C GLY A 40 3.20 -0.73 0.12
N VAL A 41 2.02 -0.56 0.73
CA VAL A 41 0.95 0.27 0.20
C VAL A 41 0.57 1.32 1.24
N VAL A 42 0.71 2.59 0.89
CA VAL A 42 0.28 3.71 1.72
C VAL A 42 -1.23 3.89 1.59
N VAL A 43 -1.95 3.82 2.71
CA VAL A 43 -3.39 4.05 2.81
C VAL A 43 -3.73 4.87 4.06
N GLN A 44 -4.93 5.45 4.07
CA GLN A 44 -5.46 6.14 5.24
C GLN A 44 -6.00 5.19 6.31
N ASP A 45 -6.57 4.05 5.91
CA ASP A 45 -7.13 3.04 6.81
C ASP A 45 -6.65 1.64 6.42
N ALA A 46 -5.78 1.04 7.23
CA ALA A 46 -5.28 -0.32 7.05
C ALA A 46 -6.40 -1.37 7.16
N GLY A 47 -7.47 -1.09 7.91
CA GLY A 47 -8.58 -2.02 8.11
C GLY A 47 -9.32 -2.38 6.82
N VAL A 48 -9.26 -1.52 5.80
CA VAL A 48 -9.85 -1.80 4.48
C VAL A 48 -9.06 -2.88 3.72
N LEU A 49 -7.72 -2.88 3.84
CA LEU A 49 -6.88 -3.94 3.26
C LEU A 49 -7.05 -5.28 3.99
N GLU A 50 -7.23 -5.23 5.31
CA GLU A 50 -7.41 -6.43 6.14
C GLU A 50 -8.84 -6.99 6.08
N SER A 51 -9.74 -6.31 5.37
CA SER A 51 -11.11 -6.76 5.23
C SER A 51 -11.20 -8.11 4.52
N ARG A 52 -12.18 -8.94 4.91
CA ARG A 52 -12.37 -10.27 4.32
C ARG A 52 -12.57 -10.23 2.79
N ALA A 53 -13.15 -9.16 2.27
CA ALA A 53 -13.34 -9.00 0.82
C ALA A 53 -12.00 -8.74 0.11
N ALA A 54 -11.19 -7.83 0.64
CA ALA A 54 -9.88 -7.53 0.09
C ALA A 54 -8.91 -8.72 0.17
N ILE A 55 -8.81 -9.38 1.34
CA ILE A 55 -7.94 -10.56 1.55
C ILE A 55 -8.28 -11.70 0.58
N ARG A 56 -9.57 -12.00 0.37
CA ARG A 56 -9.97 -13.04 -0.59
C ARG A 56 -9.63 -12.66 -2.03
N THR A 57 -9.87 -11.41 -2.40
CA THR A 57 -9.57 -10.91 -3.75
C THR A 57 -8.06 -10.83 -4.01
N ALA A 58 -7.25 -10.63 -2.96
CA ALA A 58 -5.80 -10.61 -3.05
C ALA A 58 -5.17 -11.99 -3.32
N GLU A 59 -5.90 -13.09 -3.12
CA GLU A 59 -5.44 -14.47 -3.37
C GLU A 59 -4.06 -14.78 -2.75
N GLY A 60 -3.84 -14.35 -1.50
CA GLY A 60 -2.57 -14.51 -0.78
C GLY A 60 -1.57 -13.37 -1.00
N GLY A 61 -1.80 -12.47 -1.97
CA GLY A 61 -0.94 -11.31 -2.21
C GLY A 61 -0.90 -10.31 -1.04
N ALA A 62 -1.93 -10.28 -0.20
CA ALA A 62 -1.97 -9.44 1.00
C ALA A 62 -0.89 -9.83 2.03
N GLU A 63 -0.35 -11.05 1.98
CA GLU A 63 0.71 -11.52 2.89
C GLU A 63 2.10 -10.98 2.49
N HIS A 64 2.21 -10.34 1.33
CA HIS A 64 3.46 -9.87 0.77
C HIS A 64 3.55 -8.34 0.69
N VAL A 65 2.50 -7.65 1.11
CA VAL A 65 2.36 -6.20 1.00
C VAL A 65 2.04 -5.64 2.37
N GLU A 66 2.91 -4.76 2.88
CA GLU A 66 2.72 -4.13 4.19
C GLU A 66 1.85 -2.86 4.07
N PRO A 67 0.77 -2.71 4.87
CA PRO A 67 0.02 -1.48 4.91
C PRO A 67 0.82 -0.40 5.66
N ILE A 68 1.02 0.74 5.01
CA ILE A 68 1.67 1.92 5.59
C ILE A 68 0.56 2.95 5.84
N THR A 69 0.39 3.34 7.10
CA THR A 69 -0.57 4.38 7.48
C THR A 69 0.17 5.63 7.93
N GLY A 70 -0.42 6.80 7.69
CA GLY A 70 0.11 8.05 8.18
C GLY A 70 -0.91 9.18 8.09
N ASP A 71 -0.66 10.24 8.87
CA ASP A 71 -1.61 11.33 9.08
C ASP A 71 -1.83 12.21 7.82
N SER A 72 -0.94 12.08 6.83
CA SER A 72 -0.96 12.86 5.58
C SER A 72 -0.50 11.98 4.42
N PHE A 73 -1.36 11.81 3.41
CA PHE A 73 -1.05 11.05 2.19
C PHE A 73 0.17 11.60 1.45
N ILE A 74 0.43 12.91 1.54
CA ILE A 74 1.55 13.58 0.87
C ILE A 74 2.86 13.38 1.66
N ASP A 75 2.79 13.39 2.99
CA ASP A 75 3.98 13.31 3.84
C ASP A 75 4.40 11.87 4.14
N THR A 76 3.46 10.92 4.11
CA THR A 76 3.72 9.52 4.43
C THR A 76 4.71 8.88 3.45
N PRO A 77 4.56 9.02 2.11
CA PRO A 77 5.55 8.55 1.14
C PRO A 77 6.92 9.24 1.28
N ARG A 78 6.98 10.49 1.76
CA ARG A 78 8.24 11.22 1.98
C ARG A 78 9.02 10.69 3.19
N SER A 79 8.35 10.03 4.13
CA SER A 79 9.00 9.35 5.26
C SER A 79 9.68 8.03 4.85
N VAL A 80 9.38 7.52 3.65
CA VAL A 80 10.00 6.33 3.05
C VAL A 80 11.19 6.77 2.18
N PRO A 81 12.33 6.04 2.17
CA PRO A 81 13.50 6.43 1.38
C PRO A 81 13.13 6.70 -0.11
N GLN A 82 13.43 7.91 -0.61
CA GLN A 82 13.03 8.39 -1.94
C GLN A 82 13.57 7.57 -3.13
N SER A 83 14.57 6.70 -2.90
CA SER A 83 15.16 5.84 -3.93
C SER A 83 14.26 4.67 -4.37
N GLY A 84 13.18 4.39 -3.63
CA GLY A 84 12.24 3.31 -3.91
C GLY A 84 10.87 3.74 -4.50
N LEU A 85 10.49 5.01 -4.38
CA LEU A 85 9.16 5.47 -4.79
C LEU A 85 9.07 5.68 -6.31
N ARG A 86 8.59 4.67 -7.03
CA ARG A 86 8.34 4.71 -8.49
C ARG A 86 6.85 4.60 -8.76
N ASP A 87 6.17 5.76 -8.74
CA ASP A 87 4.79 6.02 -9.15
C ASP A 87 3.76 6.25 -8.03
N CYS A 88 3.25 7.48 -8.00
CA CYS A 88 2.00 7.85 -7.34
C CYS A 88 0.86 7.63 -8.36
N LEU A 89 0.24 6.45 -8.35
CA LEU A 89 -0.88 6.17 -9.26
C LEU A 89 -2.15 6.85 -8.71
N ASN A 90 -2.47 8.05 -9.20
CA ASN A 90 -3.74 8.72 -8.92
C ASN A 90 -4.84 8.05 -9.78
N VAL A 91 -5.43 6.96 -9.27
CA VAL A 91 -6.55 6.26 -9.93
C VAL A 91 -7.86 7.00 -9.61
N GLN A 92 -8.11 8.07 -10.36
CA GLN A 92 -9.43 8.71 -10.43
C GLN A 92 -10.24 8.04 -11.57
N PRO A 93 -11.58 7.94 -11.46
CA PRO A 93 -12.44 7.29 -12.46
C PRO A 93 -12.41 7.95 -13.84
#